data_AF-A0AAP2UH10-F1
#
_entry.id   AF-A0AAP2UH10-F1
#
_cell.length_a   1.000
_cell.length_b   1.000
_cell.length_c   1.000
_cell.angle_alpha   90.00
_cell.angle_beta   90.00
_cell.angle_gamma   90.00
#
_symmetry.space_group_name_H-M   'P 1'
#
loop_
_entity.id
_entity.type
_entity.pdbx_description
1 polymer ?
#
loop_
_entity_poly.entity_id
_entity_poly.type
_entity_poly.pdbx_seq_one_letter_code
_entity_poly.pdbx_strand_id
1 'polypeptide(L)' 'MYESKAFCDICRKDVDYGVENRQMVATLSGKTYSYLGKVAYCNECGLEVYIAKVIDDNLSNLYDKFRIKS' A
#
# COMPACT_ATOMS: atom_id res chain seq x y z
N MET A 1 -11.19 8.79 3.05
CA MET A 1 -11.87 7.50 2.77
C MET A 1 -11.16 6.85 1.59
N TYR A 2 -11.05 5.53 1.52
CA TYR A 2 -10.58 4.88 0.30
C TYR A 2 -11.72 4.81 -0.73
N GLU A 3 -11.40 4.71 -2.03
CA GLU A 3 -12.38 4.44 -3.07
C GLU A 3 -13.01 3.05 -2.88
N SER A 4 -14.23 2.81 -3.36
CA SER A 4 -14.88 1.50 -3.20
C SER A 4 -14.42 0.46 -4.21
N LYS A 5 -13.90 0.90 -5.36
CA LYS A 5 -13.45 0.03 -6.45
C LYS A 5 -12.10 0.50 -6.99
N ALA A 6 -11.42 -0.41 -7.67
CA ALA A 6 -10.19 -0.13 -8.38
C ALA A 6 -10.14 -0.90 -9.69
N PHE A 7 -9.47 -0.32 -10.68
CA PHE A 7 -9.21 -1.03 -11.93
C PHE A 7 -8.17 -2.13 -11.69
N CYS A 8 -8.55 -3.38 -11.95
CA CYS A 8 -7.63 -4.50 -11.96
C CYS A 8 -7.17 -4.76 -13.38
N ASP A 9 -5.87 -4.64 -13.64
CA ASP A 9 -5.22 -4.89 -14.93
C ASP A 9 -5.32 -6.36 -15.37
N ILE A 10 -5.40 -7.29 -14.41
CA ILE A 10 -5.58 -8.72 -14.66
C ILE A 10 -7.01 -9.04 -15.07
N CYS A 11 -8.01 -8.54 -14.34
CA CYS A 11 -9.43 -8.74 -14.67
C CYS A 11 -9.91 -7.83 -15.81
N ARG A 12 -9.16 -6.77 -16.11
CA ARG A 12 -9.46 -5.71 -17.09
C ARG A 12 -10.80 -5.01 -16.85
N LYS A 13 -11.15 -4.79 -15.58
CA LYS A 13 -12.38 -4.10 -15.14
C LYS A 13 -12.21 -3.52 -13.73
N ASP A 14 -13.14 -2.65 -13.36
CA ASP A 14 -13.25 -2.18 -11.98
C ASP A 14 -13.80 -3.28 -11.07
N VAL A 15 -13.09 -3.53 -9.99
CA VAL A 15 -13.38 -4.59 -9.01
C VAL A 15 -13.43 -4.01 -7.60
N ASP A 16 -14.20 -4.65 -6.74
CA ASP A 16 -14.05 -4.44 -5.31
C ASP A 16 -12.70 -5.01 -4.85
N TYR A 17 -12.11 -4.39 -3.84
CA TYR A 17 -10.80 -4.79 -3.32
C TYR A 17 -10.81 -4.85 -1.80
N GLY A 18 -9.94 -5.68 -1.25
CA GLY A 18 -9.62 -5.73 0.17
C GLY A 18 -8.33 -4.97 0.45
N VAL A 19 -8.14 -4.54 1.70
CA VAL A 19 -6.89 -3.95 2.17
C VAL A 19 -6.40 -4.72 3.39
N GLU A 20 -5.15 -5.16 3.35
CA GLU A 20 -4.51 -5.85 4.47
C GLU A 20 -3.28 -5.10 4.95
N ASN A 21 -2.96 -5.23 6.24
CA ASN A 21 -1.69 -4.76 6.77
C ASN A 21 -0.57 -5.73 6.38
N ARG A 22 0.58 -5.20 5.96
CA ARG A 22 1.74 -6.00 5.59
C ARG A 22 3.01 -5.37 6.15
N GLN A 23 3.92 -6.21 6.65
CA GLN A 23 5.25 -5.74 7.04
C GLN A 23 6.02 -5.36 5.78
N MET A 24 6.48 -4.11 5.71
CA MET A 24 7.21 -3.56 4.58
C MET A 24 8.63 -3.19 4.98
N VAL A 25 9.49 -3.10 3.98
CA VAL A 25 10.88 -2.65 4.11
C VAL A 25 11.14 -1.61 3.03
N ALA A 26 11.69 -0.45 3.41
CA ALA A 26 12.09 0.59 2.48
C ALA A 26 13.46 1.14 2.84
N THR A 27 14.20 1.59 1.84
CA THR A 27 15.51 2.23 2.02
C THR A 27 15.39 3.72 1.75
N LEU A 28 15.72 4.56 2.74
CA LEU A 28 15.75 6.01 2.64
C LEU A 28 17.12 6.52 3.08
N SER A 29 17.76 7.34 2.24
CA SER A 29 19.09 7.91 2.52
C SER A 29 20.14 6.86 2.96
N GLY A 30 20.12 5.69 2.30
CA GLY A 30 21.03 4.57 2.60
C GLY A 30 20.71 3.78 3.88
N LYS A 31 19.65 4.13 4.62
CA LYS A 31 19.18 3.41 5.81
C LYS A 31 17.93 2.61 5.50
N THR A 32 17.88 1.37 5.98
CA THR A 32 16.73 0.48 5.83
C THR A 32 15.77 0.62 7.02
N TYR A 33 14.49 0.81 6.73
CA TYR A 33 13.42 0.94 7.70
C TYR A 33 12.39 -0.15 7.47
N SER A 34 11.94 -0.77 8.56
CA SER A 34 10.78 -1.66 8.54
C SER A 34 9.59 -0.95 9.18
N TYR A 35 8.44 -1.05 8.53
CA TYR A 35 7.21 -0.40 8.95
C TYR A 35 6.00 -1.28 8.59
N LEU A 36 4.90 -1.08 9.31
CA LEU A 36 3.63 -1.71 8.99
C LEU A 36 2.94 -0.86 7.93
N GLY A 37 2.87 -1.37 6.70
CA GLY A 37 2.16 -0.76 5.59
C GLY A 37 0.87 -1.50 5.29
N LYS A 38 0.24 -1.15 4.18
CA LYS A 38 -0.99 -1.72 3.66
C LYS A 38 -0.83 -2.12 2.20
N VAL A 39 -1.52 -3.18 1.80
CA VAL A 39 -1.61 -3.62 0.41
C VAL A 39 -3.08 -3.82 0.06
N ALA A 40 -3.47 -3.34 -1.12
CA ALA A 40 -4.79 -3.58 -1.67
C ALA A 40 -4.76 -4.75 -2.66
N TYR A 41 -5.76 -5.62 -2.62
CA TYR A 41 -5.86 -6.78 -3.51
C TYR A 41 -7.24 -6.88 -4.14
N CYS A 42 -7.29 -7.28 -5.40
CA CYS A 42 -8.51 -7.59 -6.11
C CYS A 42 -9.25 -8.75 -5.42
N ASN A 43 -10.53 -8.57 -5.08
CA ASN A 43 -11.32 -9.63 -4.45
C ASN A 43 -11.69 -10.77 -5.41
N GLU A 44 -11.47 -10.60 -6.71
CA GLU A 44 -11.74 -11.64 -7.71
C GLU A 44 -10.50 -12.49 -8.03
N CYS A 45 -9.37 -11.87 -8.37
CA CYS A 45 -8.16 -12.59 -8.77
C CYS A 45 -7.10 -12.71 -7.65
N GLY A 46 -7.27 -11.99 -6.54
CA GLY A 46 -6.35 -12.00 -5.41
C GLY A 46 -5.03 -11.26 -5.62
N LEU A 47 -4.80 -10.67 -6.79
CA LEU A 47 -3.57 -9.93 -7.09
C LEU A 47 -3.68 -8.47 -6.63
N GLU A 48 -2.52 -7.85 -6.39
CA GLU A 48 -2.45 -6.48 -5.90
C GLU A 48 -3.07 -5.49 -6.89
N VAL A 49 -3.80 -4.50 -6.37
CA VAL A 49 -4.36 -3.40 -7.16
C VAL A 49 -3.82 -2.07 -6.63
N TYR A 50 -3.67 -1.12 -7.55
CA TYR A 50 -3.14 0.20 -7.22
C TYR A 50 -4.23 1.08 -6.61
N ILE A 51 -4.02 1.54 -5.37
CA ILE A 51 -4.88 2.53 -4.69
C ILE A 51 -4.00 3.69 -4.24
N ALA A 52 -4.20 4.87 -4.83
CA ALA A 52 -3.38 6.06 -4.54
C ALA A 52 -3.31 6.37 -3.03
N LYS A 53 -4.45 6.34 -2.34
CA LYS A 53 -4.48 6.62 -0.91
C LYS A 53 -3.74 5.57 -0.06
N VAL A 54 -3.71 4.29 -0.45
CA VAL A 54 -2.93 3.26 0.27
C VAL A 54 -1.44 3.59 0.19
N ILE A 55 -1.00 4.09 -0.97
CA ILE A 55 0.39 4.50 -1.18
C ILE A 55 0.72 5.75 -0.37
N ASP A 56 -0.16 6.75 -0.35
CA ASP A 56 0.02 7.96 0.47
C ASP A 56 0.11 7.64 1.97
N ASP A 57 -0.75 6.74 2.46
CA ASP A 57 -0.73 6.31 3.86
C ASP A 57 0.56 5.53 4.17
N ASN A 58 1.03 4.66 3.27
CA ASN A 58 2.29 3.93 3.43
C ASN A 58 3.50 4.87 3.45
N LEU A 59 3.51 5.88 2.58
CA LEU A 59 4.57 6.88 2.53
C LEU A 59 4.60 7.69 3.83
N SER A 60 3.44 8.09 4.33
CA SER A 60 3.33 8.79 5.62
C SER A 60 3.87 7.95 6.78
N ASN A 61 3.47 6.68 6.86
CA ASN A 61 3.94 5.75 7.89
C ASN A 61 5.47 5.55 7.84
N LEU A 62 6.03 5.46 6.63
CA LEU A 62 7.47 5.38 6.44
C LEU A 62 8.19 6.66 6.91
N TYR A 63 7.67 7.84 6.55
CA TYR A 63 8.24 9.12 6.99
C TYR A 63 8.15 9.32 8.50
N ASP A 64 7.08 8.87 9.15
CA ASP A 64 6.97 8.91 10.61
C ASP A 64 8.09 8.07 11.25
N LYS A 65 8.36 6.87 10.72
CA LYS A 65 9.50 6.05 11.19
C LYS A 65 10.86 6.68 10.88
N PHE A 66 10.98 7.42 9.77
CA PHE A 66 12.19 8.14 9.42
C PHE A 66 12.46 9.30 10.38
N ARG A 67 11.47 10.17 10.63
CA ARG A 67 11.58 11.37 11.49
C ARG A 67 11.81 11.05 12.96
N ILE A 68 11.34 9.90 13.45
CA ILE A 68 11.61 9.45 14.83
C ILE A 68 13.09 9.04 15.02
N LYS A 69 13.82 8.72 13.94
CA LYS A 69 15.21 8.25 13.98
C LYS A 69 16.25 9.26 13.47
N SER A 70 15.84 10.48 13.15
CA SER A 70 16.72 11.57 12.69
C SER A 70 17.12 12.51 13.82
#